data_AF-A0A2R5EBC6-F1
#
_entry.id   AF-A0A2R5EBC6-F1
#
_cell.length_a   1.000
_cell.length_b   1.000
_cell.length_c   1.000
_cell.angle_alpha   90.00
_cell.angle_beta   90.00
_cell.angle_gamma   90.00
#
_symmetry.space_group_name_H-M   'P 1'
#
loop_
_entity.id
_entity.type
_entity.pdbx_description
1 polymer ?
#
loop_
_entity_poly.entity_id
_entity_poly.type
_entity_poly.pdbx_seq_one_letter_code
_entity_poly.pdbx_strand_id
1 'polypeptide(L)'
;MSSESEIFALIGRVHVLMRRNLNRITDVDYMQANPEYARTILTLAEQSGHEELALLAERLRLAMGLFDGVAEEAPPPAPKYLFTLR
;
A
#
# COMPACT_ATOMS: atom_id res chain seq x y z
N MET A 1 -20.98 2.28 -1.99
CA MET A 1 -20.12 1.62 -0.98
C MET A 1 -19.68 0.31 -1.59
N SER A 2 -18.37 0.13 -1.84
CA SER A 2 -17.84 -1.15 -2.33
C SER A 2 -17.98 -2.21 -1.24
N SER A 3 -18.18 -3.45 -1.65
CA SER A 3 -18.30 -4.58 -0.71
C SER A 3 -16.94 -4.89 -0.09
N GLU A 4 -16.88 -5.29 1.18
CA GLU A 4 -15.61 -5.65 1.85
C GLU A 4 -14.82 -6.73 1.08
N SER A 5 -15.54 -7.67 0.48
CA SER A 5 -14.98 -8.69 -0.41
C SER A 5 -14.35 -8.13 -1.69
N GLU A 6 -14.90 -7.04 -2.25
CA GLU A 6 -14.34 -6.37 -3.43
C GLU A 6 -13.05 -5.64 -3.10
N ILE A 7 -13.00 -4.97 -1.93
CA ILE A 7 -11.80 -4.29 -1.43
C ILE A 7 -10.70 -5.33 -1.21
N PHE A 8 -11.02 -6.46 -0.56
CA PHE A 8 -10.06 -7.54 -0.33
C PHE A 8 -9.54 -8.13 -1.65
N ALA A 9 -10.41 -8.33 -2.65
CA ALA A 9 -10.01 -8.81 -3.97
C ALA A 9 -9.09 -7.82 -4.72
N LEU A 10 -9.35 -6.51 -4.61
CA LEU A 10 -8.49 -5.47 -5.18
C LEU A 10 -7.12 -5.44 -4.51
N ILE A 11 -7.10 -5.48 -3.18
CA ILE A 11 -5.88 -5.57 -2.36
C ILE A 11 -5.02 -6.77 -2.78
N GLY A 12 -5.65 -7.95 -2.92
CA GLY A 12 -4.95 -9.17 -3.35
C GLY A 12 -4.31 -9.04 -4.73
N ARG A 13 -5.00 -8.41 -5.69
CA ARG A 13 -4.42 -8.14 -7.03
C ARG A 13 -3.23 -7.19 -6.97
N VAL A 14 -3.34 -6.10 -6.20
CA VAL A 14 -2.22 -5.17 -5.99
C VAL A 14 -1.03 -5.90 -5.39
N HIS A 15 -1.24 -6.70 -4.32
CA HIS A 15 -0.18 -7.50 -3.70
C HIS A 15 0.56 -8.40 -4.71
N VAL A 16 -0.18 -9.14 -5.54
CA VAL A 16 0.42 -10.06 -6.52
C VAL A 16 1.28 -9.31 -7.55
N LEU A 17 0.79 -8.18 -8.07
CA LEU A 17 1.54 -7.39 -9.05
C LEU A 17 2.75 -6.69 -8.43
N MET A 18 2.63 -6.17 -7.20
CA MET A 18 3.75 -5.62 -6.44
C MET A 18 4.85 -6.65 -6.23
N ARG A 19 4.47 -7.89 -5.86
CA ARG A 19 5.44 -8.99 -5.70
C ARG A 19 6.07 -9.38 -7.03
N ARG A 20 5.30 -9.45 -8.12
CA ARG A 20 5.79 -9.93 -9.42
C ARG A 20 6.68 -8.91 -10.14
N ASN A 21 6.31 -7.65 -10.12
CA ASN A 21 6.93 -6.61 -10.94
C ASN A 21 7.94 -5.75 -10.16
N LEU A 22 7.73 -5.57 -8.86
CA LEU A 22 8.59 -4.74 -8.00
C LEU A 22 9.35 -5.56 -6.96
N ASN A 23 9.17 -6.89 -6.95
CA ASN A 23 9.73 -7.81 -5.96
C ASN A 23 9.45 -7.37 -4.52
N ARG A 24 8.28 -6.73 -4.29
CA ARG A 24 7.88 -6.16 -3.00
C ARG A 24 6.68 -6.90 -2.43
N ILE A 25 6.86 -7.48 -1.24
CA ILE A 25 5.78 -8.15 -0.50
C ILE A 25 5.05 -7.08 0.32
N THR A 26 3.72 -7.00 0.16
CA THR A 26 2.84 -6.11 0.92
C THR A 26 1.93 -6.92 1.82
N ASP A 27 1.57 -6.38 2.98
CA ASP A 27 0.65 -7.04 3.91
C ASP A 27 -0.80 -6.72 3.51
N VAL A 28 -1.58 -7.76 3.21
CA VAL A 28 -2.97 -7.64 2.73
C VAL A 28 -3.90 -7.23 3.87
N ASP A 29 -3.77 -7.87 5.03
CA ASP A 29 -4.64 -7.63 6.19
C ASP A 29 -4.36 -6.25 6.78
N TYR A 30 -3.07 -5.87 6.85
CA TYR A 30 -2.68 -4.56 7.34
C TYR A 30 -3.07 -3.43 6.38
N MET A 31 -3.06 -3.67 5.07
CA MET A 31 -3.54 -2.70 4.08
C MET A 31 -5.03 -2.44 4.17
N GLN A 32 -5.84 -3.43 4.56
CA GLN A 32 -7.25 -3.21 4.83
C GLN A 32 -7.48 -2.45 6.14
N ALA A 33 -6.68 -2.74 7.17
CA ALA A 33 -6.86 -2.17 8.51
C ALA A 33 -6.27 -0.77 8.69
N ASN A 34 -5.20 -0.42 7.95
CA ASN A 34 -4.49 0.85 8.09
C ASN A 34 -4.55 1.71 6.81
N PRO A 35 -5.28 2.84 6.82
CA PRO A 35 -5.43 3.71 5.65
C PRO A 35 -4.13 4.40 5.23
N GLU A 36 -3.24 4.75 6.16
CA GLU A 36 -1.95 5.39 5.83
C GLU A 36 -0.99 4.41 5.15
N TYR A 37 -0.97 3.16 5.62
CA TYR A 37 -0.22 2.10 4.96
C TYR A 37 -0.74 1.87 3.55
N ALA A 38 -2.07 1.77 3.39
CA ALA A 38 -2.69 1.64 2.07
C ALA A 38 -2.29 2.79 1.14
N ARG A 39 -2.39 4.05 1.58
CA ARG A 39 -1.96 5.22 0.79
C ARG A 39 -0.50 5.13 0.36
N THR A 40 0.39 4.73 1.26
CA THR A 40 1.82 4.61 0.96
C THR A 40 2.07 3.55 -0.11
N ILE A 41 1.43 2.38 0.02
CA ILE A 41 1.54 1.30 -0.98
C ILE A 41 0.96 1.73 -2.33
N LEU A 42 -0.19 2.40 -2.33
CA LEU A 42 -0.83 2.88 -3.56
C LEU A 42 0.01 3.95 -4.28
N THR A 43 0.62 4.85 -3.52
CA THR A 43 1.54 5.86 -4.07
C THR A 43 2.77 5.22 -4.69
N LEU A 44 3.35 4.19 -4.05
CA LEU A 44 4.44 3.43 -4.63
C LEU A 44 4.00 2.70 -5.91
N ALA A 45 2.81 2.12 -5.91
CA ALA A 45 2.24 1.45 -7.06
C ALA A 45 2.10 2.39 -8.26
N GLU A 46 1.66 3.64 -8.04
CA GLU A 46 1.58 4.66 -9.09
C GLU A 46 2.96 5.08 -9.61
N GLN A 47 3.95 5.22 -8.71
CA GLN A 47 5.32 5.59 -9.07
C GLN A 47 6.11 4.49 -9.77
N SER A 48 5.59 3.26 -9.81
CA SER A 48 6.27 2.11 -10.41
C SER A 48 6.39 2.16 -11.93
N GLY A 49 5.59 3.00 -12.60
CA GLY A 49 5.49 3.05 -14.07
C GLY A 49 4.71 1.89 -14.70
N HIS A 50 4.07 1.02 -13.90
CA HIS A 50 3.26 -0.09 -14.40
C HIS A 50 1.79 0.31 -14.54
N GLU A 51 1.28 0.42 -15.77
CA GLU A 51 -0.07 0.94 -16.07
C GLU A 51 -1.19 0.19 -15.35
N GLU A 52 -1.19 -1.14 -15.40
CA GLU A 52 -2.22 -1.95 -14.72
C GLU A 52 -2.22 -1.74 -13.19
N LEU A 53 -1.03 -1.55 -12.62
CA LEU A 53 -0.87 -1.37 -11.19
C LEU A 53 -1.37 0.02 -10.77
N ALA A 54 -1.11 1.05 -11.59
CA ALA A 54 -1.65 2.39 -11.39
C ALA A 54 -3.19 2.41 -11.47
N LEU A 55 -3.79 1.73 -12.45
CA LEU A 55 -5.25 1.62 -12.57
C LEU A 55 -5.89 0.92 -11.35
N LEU A 56 -5.27 -0.15 -10.87
CA LEU A 56 -5.73 -0.86 -9.68
C LEU A 56 -5.55 -0.01 -8.42
N ALA A 57 -4.47 0.76 -8.34
CA ALA A 57 -4.22 1.67 -7.23
C ALA A 57 -5.28 2.76 -7.13
N GLU A 58 -5.62 3.40 -8.25
CA GLU A 58 -6.68 4.41 -8.33
C GLU A 58 -8.04 3.81 -7.92
N ARG A 59 -8.38 2.64 -8.47
CA ARG A 59 -9.64 1.95 -8.14
C ARG A 59 -9.72 1.57 -6.66
N LEU A 60 -8.64 1.10 -6.07
CA LEU A 60 -8.60 0.76 -4.64
C LEU A 60 -8.69 2.02 -3.78
N ARG A 61 -8.05 3.12 -4.17
CA ARG A 61 -8.13 4.41 -3.49
C ARG A 61 -9.57 4.92 -3.42
N LEU A 62 -10.30 4.83 -4.54
CA LEU A 62 -11.74 5.15 -4.61
C LEU A 62 -12.59 4.22 -3.74
N ALA A 63 -12.32 2.91 -3.77
CA ALA A 63 -13.09 1.92 -3.02
C ALA A 63 -12.93 2.09 -1.49
N MET A 64 -11.73 2.44 -1.04
CA MET A 64 -11.42 2.68 0.38
C MET A 64 -11.68 4.13 0.84
N GLY A 65 -12.03 5.04 -0.08
CA GLY A 65 -12.24 6.46 0.25
C GLY A 65 -10.95 7.18 0.69
N LEU A 66 -9.79 6.74 0.22
CA LEU A 66 -8.46 7.23 0.61
C LEU A 66 -8.07 8.51 -0.15
N PHE A 67 -8.97 9.50 -0.17
CA PHE A 67 -8.69 10.83 -0.68
C PHE A 67 -7.77 11.56 0.30
N ASP A 68 -6.87 12.38 -0.24
CA ASP A 68 -5.77 13.08 0.44
C ASP A 68 -5.84 13.10 1.98
N GLY A 69 -4.91 12.36 2.60
CA GLY A 69 -4.52 12.63 3.96
C GLY A 69 -3.01 12.74 3.97
N VAL A 70 -2.53 13.81 4.59
CA VAL A 70 -1.11 14.08 4.80
C VAL A 70 -0.54 12.84 5.48
N ALA A 71 0.40 12.17 4.80
CA ALA A 71 1.12 11.05 5.39
C ALA A 71 1.69 11.54 6.72
N GLU A 72 1.20 10.98 7.83
CA GLU A 72 1.74 11.27 9.14
C GLU A 72 3.20 10.83 9.12
N GLU A 73 4.12 11.80 9.08
CA GLU A 73 5.55 11.57 8.97
C GLU A 73 5.97 10.65 10.11
N ALA A 74 6.34 9.41 9.78
CA ALA A 74 6.69 8.42 10.78
C ALA A 74 7.81 9.00 11.66
N PRO A 75 7.69 8.95 13.01
CA PRO A 75 8.70 9.50 13.89
C PRO A 75 10.07 8.86 13.56
N PRO A 76 11.16 9.66 13.60
CA PRO A 76 12.47 9.19 13.20
C PRO A 76 12.82 7.88 13.91
N PRO A 77 13.39 6.89 13.20
CA PRO A 77 13.62 5.58 13.77
C PRO A 77 14.48 5.72 15.03
N ALA A 78 13.97 5.21 16.15
CA ALA A 78 14.72 5.22 17.40
C ALA A 78 16.08 4.53 17.18
N PRO A 79 17.19 5.08 17.70
CA PRO A 79 18.55 4.62 17.42
C PRO A 79 18.87 3.20 17.95
N LYS A 80 17.87 2.48 18.48
CA LYS A 80 17.99 1.17 19.11
C LYS A 80 18.49 0.07 18.15
N TYR A 81 18.37 0.25 16.85
CA TYR A 81 18.76 -0.75 15.84
C TYR A 81 20.08 -0.44 15.12
N LEU A 82 20.70 0.73 15.37
CA LEU A 82 21.96 1.12 14.72
C LEU A 82 23.17 0.35 15.26
N PHE A 83 23.07 -0.24 16.46
CA PHE A 83 24.20 -0.84 17.17
C PHE A 83 24.21 -2.38 17.20
N THR A 84 23.24 -3.05 16.57
CA THR A 84 23.12 -4.52 16.63
C THR A 84 23.55 -5.26 15.37
N LEU A 85 23.98 -4.55 14.33
CA LEU A 85 24.61 -5.15 13.15
C LEU A 85 26.13 -5.06 13.33
N ARG A 86 26.70 -6.05 13.99
CA ARG A 86 28.15 -6.26 14.09
C ARG A 86 28.52 -7.57 13.40
#